data_AF-A0A8J4A1K0-F1
#
_entry.id   AF-A0A8J4A1K0-F1
#
_cell.length_a   1.000
_cell.length_b   1.000
_cell.length_c   1.000
_cell.angle_alpha   90.00
_cell.angle_beta   90.00
_cell.angle_gamma   90.00
#
_symmetry.space_group_name_H-M   'P 1'
#
loop_
_entity.id
_entity.type
_entity.pdbx_description
1 polymer ?
#
loop_
_entity_poly.entity_id
_entity_poly.type
_entity_poly.pdbx_seq_one_letter_code
_entity_poly.pdbx_strand_id
1 'polypeptide(L)'
;MKPTELSDVLQALVSDVQQAMQELSGPLRWADEEIAAAAARHPDAAAAVDASFRLLAPTHSLFRTEDLYRAHCVEILDRLATGDDTRPGTAAECCAVLSEVSLEVPLPTHAAGLYARMWSQAGLRPAALADMRTHYEAISATQIDDLETELRHKLRQDWRIRQ
;
A
#
# COMPACT_ATOMS: atom_id res chain seq x y z
N MET A 1 35.65 -21.24 -21.58
CA MET A 1 35.01 -19.93 -21.38
C MET A 1 36.01 -18.85 -21.73
N LYS A 2 35.68 -17.96 -22.66
CA LYS A 2 36.57 -16.83 -23.00
C LYS A 2 36.48 -15.78 -21.87
N PRO A 3 37.59 -15.12 -21.49
CA PRO A 3 37.62 -14.12 -20.40
C PRO A 3 36.56 -13.00 -20.53
N THR A 4 36.15 -12.70 -21.76
CA THR A 4 35.15 -11.67 -22.10
C THR A 4 33.75 -12.00 -21.56
N GLU A 5 33.31 -13.26 -21.62
CA GLU A 5 31.93 -13.61 -21.23
C GLU A 5 31.68 -13.55 -19.72
N LEU A 6 32.68 -13.84 -18.90
CA LEU A 6 32.55 -13.72 -17.44
C LEU A 6 32.46 -12.24 -17.02
N SER A 7 33.22 -11.37 -17.70
CA SER A 7 33.17 -9.92 -17.46
C SER A 7 31.80 -9.34 -17.83
N ASP A 8 31.23 -9.77 -18.96
CA ASP A 8 29.92 -9.31 -19.42
C ASP A 8 28.80 -9.76 -18.47
N VAL A 9 28.85 -11.01 -18.00
CA VAL A 9 27.89 -11.54 -17.00
C VAL A 9 27.99 -10.79 -15.67
N LEU A 10 29.20 -10.52 -15.18
CA LEU A 10 29.39 -9.74 -13.96
C LEU A 10 28.90 -8.30 -14.12
N GLN A 11 29.15 -7.67 -15.28
CA GLN A 11 28.69 -6.32 -15.58
C GLN A 11 27.15 -6.24 -15.60
N ALA A 12 26.50 -7.25 -16.19
CA ALA A 12 25.03 -7.34 -16.21
C ALA A 12 24.47 -7.49 -14.79
N LEU A 13 25.02 -8.42 -13.98
CA LEU A 13 24.59 -8.63 -12.59
C LEU A 13 24.77 -7.36 -11.74
N VAL A 14 25.90 -6.66 -11.87
CA VAL A 14 26.12 -5.39 -11.16
C VAL A 14 25.09 -4.34 -11.57
N SER A 15 24.79 -4.25 -12.87
CA SER A 15 23.79 -3.30 -13.38
C SER A 15 22.40 -3.62 -12.86
N ASP A 16 22.01 -4.90 -12.83
CA ASP A 16 20.73 -5.35 -12.30
C ASP A 16 20.59 -5.02 -10.81
N VAL A 17 21.65 -5.27 -10.02
CA VAL A 17 21.67 -4.92 -8.59
C VAL A 17 21.57 -3.42 -8.39
N GLN A 18 22.30 -2.62 -9.16
CA GLN A 18 22.26 -1.16 -9.09
C GLN A 18 20.88 -0.61 -9.44
N GLN A 19 20.26 -1.16 -10.49
CA GLN A 19 18.90 -0.77 -10.89
C GLN A 19 17.89 -1.12 -9.79
N ALA A 20 17.95 -2.33 -9.23
CA ALA A 20 17.09 -2.73 -8.12
C ALA A 20 17.27 -1.81 -6.90
N MET A 21 18.51 -1.43 -6.56
CA MET A 21 18.79 -0.48 -5.48
C MET A 21 18.23 0.91 -5.75
N GLN A 22 18.32 1.40 -6.99
CA GLN A 22 17.75 2.69 -7.37
C GLN A 22 16.23 2.68 -7.27
N GLU A 23 15.58 1.61 -7.73
CA GLU A 23 14.12 1.45 -7.63
C GLU A 23 13.63 1.42 -6.17
N LEU A 24 14.43 0.87 -5.24
CA LEU A 24 14.10 0.83 -3.81
C LEU A 24 14.41 2.13 -3.06
N SER A 25 15.26 3.01 -3.59
CA SER A 25 15.70 4.21 -2.88
C SER A 25 14.57 5.19 -2.53
N GLY A 26 13.54 5.29 -3.38
CA GLY A 26 12.34 6.09 -3.12
C GLY A 26 11.53 5.54 -1.95
N PRO A 27 10.99 4.31 -2.06
CA PRO A 27 10.22 3.67 -0.99
C PRO A 27 10.92 3.64 0.37
N LEU A 28 12.23 3.35 0.41
CA LEU A 28 12.99 3.36 1.68
C LEU A 28 12.93 4.75 2.35
N ARG A 29 13.20 5.81 1.59
CA ARG A 29 13.15 7.19 2.10
C ARG A 29 11.74 7.57 2.54
N TRP A 30 10.73 7.23 1.74
CA TRP A 30 9.33 7.54 2.06
C TRP A 30 8.89 6.85 3.35
N ALA A 31 9.29 5.59 3.54
CA ALA A 31 9.00 4.84 4.76
C ALA A 31 9.61 5.51 5.99
N ASP A 32 10.88 5.92 5.93
CA ASP A 32 11.55 6.62 7.04
C ASP A 32 10.86 7.95 7.39
N GLU A 33 10.44 8.72 6.37
CA GLU A 33 9.70 9.96 6.57
C GLU A 33 8.33 9.73 7.23
N GLU A 34 7.60 8.69 6.81
CA GLU A 34 6.30 8.36 7.42
C GLU A 34 6.45 7.81 8.85
N ILE A 35 7.51 7.04 9.14
CA ILE A 35 7.83 6.58 10.50
C ILE A 35 8.09 7.79 11.40
N ALA A 36 8.94 8.72 10.97
CA ALA A 36 9.22 9.93 11.74
C ALA A 36 7.97 10.78 11.97
N ALA A 37 7.13 10.93 10.95
CA ALA A 37 5.85 11.65 11.06
C ALA A 37 4.88 10.95 12.01
N ALA A 38 4.78 9.62 11.95
CA ALA A 38 3.93 8.83 12.85
C ALA A 38 4.42 8.87 14.30
N ALA A 39 5.73 8.76 14.55
CA ALA A 39 6.30 8.87 15.89
C ALA A 39 6.03 10.25 16.52
N ALA A 40 6.07 11.32 15.71
CA ALA A 40 5.70 12.66 16.15
C ALA A 40 4.20 12.82 16.45
N ARG A 41 3.32 12.15 15.68
CA ARG A 41 1.86 12.16 15.91
C ARG A 41 1.45 11.31 17.12
N HIS A 42 2.18 10.24 17.40
CA HIS A 42 1.87 9.24 18.43
C HIS A 42 3.04 9.05 19.40
N PRO A 43 3.37 10.05 20.24
CA PRO A 43 4.55 10.01 21.11
C PRO A 43 4.54 8.82 22.09
N ASP A 44 3.36 8.40 22.54
CA ASP A 44 3.21 7.25 23.45
C ASP A 44 3.52 5.90 22.78
N ALA A 45 3.46 5.84 21.44
CA ALA A 45 3.75 4.66 20.64
C ALA A 45 5.05 4.79 19.83
N ALA A 46 5.82 5.87 20.01
CA ALA A 46 6.97 6.21 19.17
C ALA A 46 8.00 5.08 19.06
N ALA A 47 8.34 4.42 20.17
CA ALA A 47 9.29 3.31 20.15
C ALA A 47 8.82 2.11 19.29
N ALA A 48 7.52 1.80 19.31
CA ALA A 48 6.96 0.74 18.48
C ALA A 48 6.91 1.16 17.00
N VAL A 49 6.57 2.43 16.74
CA VAL A 49 6.56 3.03 15.41
C VAL A 49 7.96 3.06 14.79
N ASP A 50 8.98 3.46 15.54
CA ASP A 50 10.37 3.50 15.06
C ASP A 50 10.90 2.09 14.70
N ALA A 51 10.44 1.05 15.40
CA ALA A 51 10.78 -0.34 15.13
C ALA A 51 9.94 -1.00 14.02
N SER A 52 9.03 -0.25 13.38
CA SER A 52 7.97 -0.83 12.54
C SER A 52 8.33 -1.01 11.07
N PHE A 53 9.54 -0.64 10.64
CA PHE A 53 9.95 -0.60 9.23
C PHE A 53 9.55 -1.84 8.43
N ARG A 54 9.74 -3.03 9.01
CA ARG A 54 9.39 -4.31 8.36
C ARG A 54 7.89 -4.45 8.03
N LEU A 55 7.01 -3.78 8.77
CA LEU A 55 5.56 -3.82 8.53
C LEU A 55 5.15 -3.07 7.25
N LEU A 56 5.98 -2.12 6.81
CA LEU A 56 5.74 -1.24 5.66
C LEU A 56 6.20 -1.84 4.33
N ALA A 57 6.57 -3.12 4.32
CA ALA A 57 7.05 -3.78 3.13
C ALA A 57 5.94 -3.78 2.04
N PRO A 58 6.26 -3.31 0.81
CA PRO A 58 5.33 -3.34 -0.30
C PRO A 58 4.82 -4.76 -0.59
N THR A 59 3.50 -4.90 -0.78
CA THR A 59 2.85 -6.17 -1.18
C THR A 59 2.41 -6.19 -2.64
N HIS A 60 2.46 -5.03 -3.29
CA HIS A 60 1.92 -4.83 -4.63
C HIS A 60 2.86 -4.00 -5.51
N SER A 61 2.90 -4.33 -6.80
CA SER A 61 3.75 -3.67 -7.81
C SER A 61 3.45 -2.16 -7.95
N LEU A 62 2.18 -1.78 -7.78
CA LEU A 62 1.70 -0.40 -7.85
C LEU A 62 2.23 0.52 -6.73
N PHE A 63 2.90 0.00 -5.72
CA PHE A 63 3.62 0.81 -4.73
C PHE A 63 4.90 1.46 -5.27
N ARG A 64 5.07 1.47 -6.60
CA ARG A 64 6.02 2.34 -7.30
C ARG A 64 5.59 3.82 -7.34
N THR A 65 4.32 4.13 -7.04
CA THR A 65 3.87 5.52 -6.89
C THR A 65 3.97 5.98 -5.43
N GLU A 66 4.51 7.18 -5.23
CA GLU A 66 4.75 7.75 -3.91
C GLU A 66 3.46 7.85 -3.07
N ASP A 67 2.39 8.43 -3.64
CA ASP A 67 1.14 8.67 -2.92
C ASP A 67 0.51 7.37 -2.39
N LEU A 68 0.50 6.31 -3.21
CA LEU A 68 -0.11 5.03 -2.84
C LEU A 68 0.72 4.32 -1.77
N TYR A 69 2.05 4.37 -1.89
CA TYR A 69 2.95 3.79 -0.90
C TYR A 69 2.87 4.54 0.44
N ARG A 70 2.86 5.87 0.43
CA ARG A 70 2.71 6.67 1.66
C ARG A 70 1.37 6.42 2.33
N ALA A 71 0.28 6.38 1.58
CA ALA A 71 -1.04 6.05 2.12
C ALA A 71 -1.06 4.65 2.78
N HIS A 72 -0.39 3.68 2.16
CA HIS A 72 -0.18 2.36 2.75
C HIS A 72 0.57 2.45 4.10
N CYS A 73 1.70 3.16 4.14
CA CYS A 73 2.50 3.32 5.35
C CYS A 73 1.71 4.00 6.47
N VAL A 74 1.04 5.12 6.18
CA VAL A 74 0.25 5.86 7.16
C VAL A 74 -0.80 4.98 7.83
N GLU A 75 -1.54 4.19 7.05
CA GLU A 75 -2.59 3.31 7.59
C GLU A 75 -2.01 2.21 8.49
N ILE A 76 -0.87 1.60 8.12
CA ILE A 76 -0.21 0.58 8.97
C ILE A 76 0.32 1.20 10.26
N LEU A 77 0.95 2.37 10.18
CA LEU A 77 1.52 3.07 11.33
C LEU A 77 0.44 3.55 12.30
N ASP A 78 -0.67 4.05 11.79
CA ASP A 78 -1.80 4.47 12.62
C ASP A 78 -2.43 3.28 13.34
N ARG A 79 -2.66 2.16 12.64
CA ARG A 79 -3.13 0.91 13.28
C ARG A 79 -2.16 0.42 14.36
N LEU A 80 -0.85 0.49 14.08
CA LEU A 80 0.17 0.10 15.06
C LEU A 80 0.13 0.99 16.30
N ALA A 81 -0.05 2.30 16.12
CA ALA A 81 -0.12 3.26 17.22
C ALA A 81 -1.38 3.09 18.07
N THR A 82 -2.53 2.84 17.45
CA THR A 82 -3.82 2.60 18.15
C THR A 82 -3.95 1.20 18.74
N GLY A 83 -3.08 0.26 18.33
CA GLY A 83 -3.14 -1.13 18.76
C GLY A 83 -4.11 -2.00 17.95
N ASP A 84 -4.54 -1.52 16.79
CA ASP A 84 -5.37 -2.26 15.85
C ASP A 84 -4.56 -3.33 15.09
N ASP A 85 -5.28 -4.28 14.48
CA ASP A 85 -4.67 -5.34 13.68
C ASP A 85 -4.04 -4.78 12.39
N THR A 86 -2.72 -4.94 12.23
CA THR A 86 -1.97 -4.48 11.05
C THR A 86 -1.99 -5.50 9.90
N ARG A 87 -2.56 -6.69 10.10
CA ARG A 87 -2.59 -7.76 9.09
C ARG A 87 -3.55 -7.52 7.93
N PRO A 88 -4.81 -7.05 8.11
CA PRO A 88 -5.75 -6.86 7.01
C PRO A 88 -5.22 -5.89 5.96
N GLY A 89 -5.66 -6.06 4.71
CA GLY A 89 -5.30 -5.15 3.62
C GLY A 89 -5.56 -3.67 3.95
N THR A 90 -4.69 -2.77 3.51
CA THR A 90 -4.90 -1.31 3.60
C THR A 90 -5.83 -0.83 2.48
N ALA A 91 -6.38 0.37 2.63
CA ALA A 91 -7.17 1.01 1.60
C ALA A 91 -6.35 1.21 0.31
N ALA A 92 -5.07 1.57 0.45
CA ALA A 92 -4.15 1.67 -0.68
C ALA A 92 -3.94 0.32 -1.42
N GLU A 93 -3.82 -0.79 -0.69
CA GLU A 93 -3.75 -2.14 -1.29
C GLU A 93 -5.05 -2.49 -2.03
N CYS A 94 -6.21 -2.14 -1.46
CA CYS A 94 -7.50 -2.35 -2.10
C CYS A 94 -7.64 -1.52 -3.38
N CYS A 95 -7.21 -0.25 -3.37
CA CYS A 95 -7.16 0.60 -4.56
C CYS A 95 -6.28 -0.01 -5.65
N ALA A 96 -5.08 -0.48 -5.30
CA ALA A 96 -4.17 -1.10 -6.24
C ALA A 96 -4.83 -2.28 -6.98
N VAL A 97 -5.43 -3.21 -6.24
CA VAL A 97 -6.10 -4.39 -6.81
C VAL A 97 -7.31 -4.02 -7.67
N LEU A 98 -8.18 -3.14 -7.16
CA LEU A 98 -9.37 -2.70 -7.90
C LEU A 98 -9.00 -1.94 -9.18
N SER A 99 -7.91 -1.16 -9.14
CA SER A 99 -7.37 -0.50 -10.32
C SER A 99 -6.90 -1.51 -11.36
N GLU A 100 -6.14 -2.54 -10.98
CA GLU A 100 -5.71 -3.59 -11.91
C GLU A 100 -6.90 -4.33 -12.52
N VAL A 101 -7.89 -4.73 -11.70
CA VAL A 101 -9.10 -5.40 -12.19
C VAL A 101 -9.86 -4.52 -13.19
N SER A 102 -9.91 -3.20 -12.95
CA SER A 102 -10.61 -2.26 -13.83
C SER A 102 -10.01 -2.14 -15.23
N LEU A 103 -8.72 -2.48 -15.40
CA LEU A 103 -8.05 -2.46 -16.70
C LEU A 103 -8.44 -3.67 -17.56
N GLU A 104 -8.81 -4.78 -16.92
CA GLU A 104 -9.19 -6.03 -17.59
C GLU A 104 -10.71 -6.12 -17.82
N VAL A 105 -11.50 -5.69 -16.83
CA VAL A 105 -12.96 -5.77 -16.88
C VAL A 105 -13.63 -4.54 -16.25
N PRO A 106 -14.80 -4.10 -16.77
CA PRO A 106 -15.58 -3.05 -16.12
C PRO A 106 -15.98 -3.46 -14.70
N LEU A 107 -15.74 -2.56 -13.73
CA LEU A 107 -16.14 -2.80 -12.34
C LEU A 107 -17.66 -2.71 -12.19
N PRO A 108 -18.32 -3.67 -11.49
CA PRO A 108 -19.71 -3.52 -11.09
C PRO A 108 -19.85 -2.38 -10.07
N THR A 109 -21.08 -1.86 -9.91
CA THR A 109 -21.40 -0.68 -9.08
C THR A 109 -20.81 -0.73 -7.67
N HIS A 110 -20.92 -1.86 -6.97
CA HIS A 110 -20.40 -2.01 -5.61
C HIS A 110 -18.86 -2.06 -5.57
N ALA A 111 -18.19 -2.62 -6.58
CA ALA A 111 -16.73 -2.60 -6.67
C ALA A 111 -16.20 -1.20 -7.03
N ALA A 112 -16.90 -0.46 -7.90
CA ALA A 112 -16.60 0.95 -8.16
C ALA A 112 -16.83 1.82 -6.91
N GLY A 113 -17.89 1.54 -6.15
CA GLY A 113 -18.16 2.16 -4.86
C GLY A 113 -17.06 1.89 -3.84
N LEU A 114 -16.63 0.63 -3.71
CA LEU A 114 -15.50 0.26 -2.86
C LEU A 114 -14.22 0.98 -3.27
N TYR A 115 -13.92 1.05 -4.58
CA TYR A 115 -12.75 1.76 -5.07
C TYR A 115 -12.76 3.23 -4.65
N ALA A 116 -13.89 3.92 -4.80
CA ALA A 116 -14.06 5.30 -4.37
C ALA A 116 -13.94 5.46 -2.83
N ARG A 117 -14.49 4.53 -2.05
CA ARG A 117 -14.37 4.51 -0.59
C ARG A 117 -12.90 4.37 -0.16
N MET A 118 -12.20 3.37 -0.69
CA MET A 118 -10.80 3.10 -0.38
C MET A 118 -9.90 4.26 -0.82
N TRP A 119 -10.17 4.87 -1.97
CA TRP A 119 -9.45 6.05 -2.44
C TRP A 119 -9.56 7.22 -1.46
N SER A 120 -10.77 7.48 -0.97
CA SER A 120 -11.00 8.51 0.04
C SER A 120 -10.35 8.17 1.38
N GLN A 121 -10.41 6.91 1.81
CA GLN A 121 -9.82 6.48 3.08
C GLN A 121 -8.29 6.52 3.04
N ALA A 122 -7.68 6.24 1.89
CA ALA A 122 -6.26 6.39 1.64
C ALA A 122 -5.80 7.86 1.51
N GLY A 123 -6.74 8.83 1.52
CA GLY A 123 -6.41 10.25 1.39
C GLY A 123 -5.89 10.67 0.01
N LEU A 124 -6.14 9.86 -1.03
CA LEU A 124 -5.57 10.08 -2.37
C LEU A 124 -6.27 11.21 -3.14
N ARG A 125 -5.53 11.86 -4.03
CA ARG A 125 -6.01 12.96 -4.90
C ARG A 125 -6.14 12.49 -6.35
N PRO A 126 -7.12 12.99 -7.13
CA PRO A 126 -8.09 14.02 -6.79
C PRO A 126 -9.29 13.51 -5.99
N ALA A 127 -9.91 14.40 -5.20
CA ALA A 127 -11.08 14.09 -4.38
C ALA A 127 -12.37 13.87 -5.20
N ALA A 128 -12.35 14.07 -6.52
CA ALA A 128 -13.54 13.89 -7.37
C ALA A 128 -14.09 12.45 -7.33
N LEU A 129 -13.25 11.45 -7.08
CA LEU A 129 -13.70 10.08 -6.82
C LEU A 129 -14.43 9.95 -5.47
N ALA A 130 -14.11 10.79 -4.48
CA ALA A 130 -14.82 10.84 -3.21
C ALA A 130 -16.25 11.40 -3.35
N ASP A 131 -16.52 12.27 -4.34
CA ASP A 131 -17.88 12.76 -4.61
C ASP A 131 -18.78 11.65 -5.18
N MET A 132 -18.21 10.75 -5.99
CA MET A 132 -18.93 9.57 -6.51
C MET A 132 -19.26 8.55 -5.41
N ARG A 133 -18.48 8.50 -4.33
CA ARG A 133 -18.73 7.61 -3.18
C ARG A 133 -20.15 7.77 -2.66
N THR A 134 -20.61 8.99 -2.42
CA THR A 134 -21.96 9.25 -1.85
C THR A 134 -23.07 8.60 -2.68
N HIS A 135 -22.91 8.61 -4.01
CA HIS A 135 -23.88 7.98 -4.91
C HIS A 135 -23.86 6.45 -4.79
N TYR A 136 -22.68 5.83 -4.79
CA TYR A 136 -22.56 4.38 -4.70
C TYR A 136 -22.98 3.82 -3.33
N GLU A 137 -22.63 4.51 -2.25
CA GLU A 137 -23.04 4.13 -0.89
C GLU A 137 -24.56 4.11 -0.75
N ALA A 138 -25.26 5.08 -1.33
CA ALA A 138 -26.72 5.13 -1.31
C ALA A 138 -27.37 3.94 -2.03
N ILE A 139 -26.68 3.31 -2.98
CA ILE A 139 -27.21 2.23 -3.83
C ILE A 139 -26.84 0.84 -3.30
N SER A 140 -25.64 0.69 -2.73
CA SER A 140 -25.07 -0.64 -2.46
C SER A 140 -24.22 -0.73 -1.19
N ALA A 141 -24.46 0.11 -0.17
CA ALA A 141 -23.66 0.12 1.07
C ALA A 141 -23.36 -1.28 1.62
N THR A 142 -24.38 -2.14 1.77
CA THR A 142 -24.19 -3.50 2.30
C THR A 142 -23.27 -4.35 1.43
N GLN A 143 -23.44 -4.34 0.10
CA GLN A 143 -22.54 -5.08 -0.80
C GLN A 143 -21.12 -4.50 -0.81
N ILE A 144 -20.98 -3.19 -0.60
CA ILE A 144 -19.67 -2.54 -0.48
C ILE A 144 -18.99 -2.99 0.83
N ASP A 145 -19.71 -3.06 1.94
CA ASP A 145 -19.20 -3.52 3.24
C ASP A 145 -18.76 -4.99 3.21
N ASP A 146 -19.58 -5.85 2.59
CA ASP A 146 -19.26 -7.26 2.39
C ASP A 146 -18.00 -7.41 1.53
N LEU A 147 -17.92 -6.68 0.41
CA LEU A 147 -16.77 -6.73 -0.48
C LEU A 147 -15.51 -6.16 0.17
N GLU A 148 -15.62 -5.09 0.97
CA GLU A 148 -14.49 -4.54 1.72
C GLU A 148 -13.91 -5.58 2.69
N THR A 149 -14.79 -6.22 3.46
CA THR A 149 -14.41 -7.24 4.42
C THR A 149 -13.70 -8.39 3.73
N GLU A 150 -14.27 -8.88 2.62
CA GLU A 150 -13.69 -9.96 1.84
C GLU A 150 -12.33 -9.57 1.23
N LEU A 151 -12.23 -8.39 0.62
CA LEU A 151 -11.02 -7.96 -0.06
C LEU A 151 -9.88 -7.71 0.94
N ARG A 152 -10.13 -7.02 2.05
CA ARG A 152 -9.13 -6.83 3.11
C ARG A 152 -8.68 -8.14 3.73
N HIS A 153 -9.60 -9.12 3.85
CA HIS A 153 -9.26 -10.46 4.31
C HIS A 153 -8.36 -11.20 3.30
N LYS A 154 -8.69 -11.14 2.01
CA LYS A 154 -7.88 -11.76 0.93
C LYS A 154 -6.49 -11.13 0.81
N LEU A 155 -6.36 -9.83 1.09
CA LEU A 155 -5.09 -9.10 1.05
C LEU A 155 -4.30 -9.17 2.36
N ARG A 156 -4.81 -9.90 3.36
CA ARG A 156 -4.19 -10.00 4.67
C ARG A 156 -2.74 -10.52 4.57
N GLN A 157 -1.86 -9.89 5.33
CA GLN A 157 -0.45 -10.26 5.46
C GLN A 157 -0.16 -10.82 6.86
N ASP A 158 -0.04 -12.13 6.96
CA ASP A 158 0.14 -12.84 8.23
C ASP A 158 1.45 -12.49 8.95
N TRP A 159 2.44 -11.98 8.22
CA TRP A 159 3.73 -11.54 8.75
C TRP A 159 3.71 -10.12 9.34
N ARG A 160 2.62 -9.33 9.13
CA ARG A 160 2.44 -8.01 9.76
C ARG A 160 1.94 -8.18 11.19
N ILE A 161 2.75 -8.76 12.06
CA ILE A 161 2.45 -8.93 13.49
C ILE A 161 3.27 -7.92 14.28
N ARG A 162 2.66 -7.30 15.29
CA ARG A 162 3.35 -6.42 16.24
C ARG A 162 4.50 -7.19 16.90
N GLN A 163 5.72 -6.67 16.80
CA GLN A 163 6.88 -7.19 17.52
C GLN A 163 6.96 -6.62 18.93
#